data_AF-A0A401NUB0-F1
#
_entry.id   AF-A0A401NUB0-F1
#
_cell.length_a   1.000
_cell.length_b   1.000
_cell.length_c   1.000
_cell.angle_alpha   90.00
_cell.angle_beta   90.00
_cell.angle_gamma   90.00
#
_symmetry.space_group_name_H-M   'P 1'
#
loop_
_entity.id
_entity.type
_entity.pdbx_description
1 polymer ?
#
loop_
_entity_poly.entity_id
_entity_poly.type
_entity_poly.pdbx_seq_one_letter_code
_entity_poly.pdbx_strand_id
1 'polypeptide(L)'
;MEVGMRIVRGVDWKWGNQDDGEGHVGTVVEIGRQGSTTTPDKTVVVQWDCGTRTNYRTGYQGAYDLLLYDNAQIGVRHPNIICDCCKKHGIMGMRWKCQVCFDYDLCTQCYMINKHDLTHSFERYETAHSQALADEVLRLVEVLEGNDVYGTITQIMEMEGKKKHILFIYLYQ
;
A
#
# COMPACT_ATOMS: atom_id res chain seq x y z
N MET A 1 -3.91 10.12 -5.78
CA MET A 1 -3.42 10.55 -4.46
C MET A 1 -4.10 11.86 -4.09
N GLU A 2 -4.31 12.08 -2.79
CA GLU A 2 -4.95 13.28 -2.23
C GLU A 2 -4.10 13.86 -1.09
N VAL A 3 -4.23 15.17 -0.83
CA VAL A 3 -3.57 15.84 0.29
C VAL A 3 -4.06 15.24 1.61
N GLY A 4 -3.13 14.96 2.51
CA GLY A 4 -3.39 14.35 3.82
C GLY A 4 -3.20 12.83 3.83
N MET A 5 -3.12 12.16 2.67
CA MET A 5 -2.81 10.74 2.61
C MET A 5 -1.41 10.47 3.19
N ARG A 6 -1.29 9.35 3.90
CA ARG A 6 -0.03 8.84 4.44
C ARG A 6 0.57 7.86 3.46
N ILE A 7 1.87 7.99 3.21
CA ILE A 7 2.57 7.24 2.18
C ILE A 7 3.88 6.66 2.72
N VAL A 8 4.42 5.66 2.02
CA VAL A 8 5.77 5.13 2.20
C VAL A 8 6.48 5.09 0.84
N ARG A 9 7.80 4.89 0.82
CA ARG A 9 8.53 4.66 -0.44
C ARG A 9 7.96 3.46 -1.23
N GLY A 10 7.94 3.57 -2.55
CA GLY A 10 7.47 2.56 -3.49
C GLY A 10 8.57 1.92 -4.33
N VAL A 11 8.17 1.17 -5.36
CA VAL A 11 9.08 0.36 -6.19
C VAL A 11 10.07 1.19 -7.01
N ASP A 12 9.62 2.31 -7.58
CA ASP A 12 10.47 3.14 -8.44
C ASP A 12 11.35 4.11 -7.64
N TRP A 13 11.31 4.00 -6.30
CA TRP A 13 12.09 4.83 -5.40
C TRP A 13 13.58 4.75 -5.70
N LYS A 14 14.17 5.90 -5.97
CA LYS A 14 15.59 6.05 -6.28
C LYS A 14 16.28 7.16 -5.49
N TRP A 15 15.65 7.61 -4.40
CA TRP A 15 16.00 8.84 -3.70
C TRP A 15 16.78 8.59 -2.39
N GLY A 16 17.52 7.47 -2.31
CA GLY A 16 18.30 7.11 -1.13
C GLY A 16 17.44 7.01 0.13
N ASN A 17 17.86 7.67 1.21
CA ASN A 17 17.15 7.69 2.50
C ASN A 17 16.59 9.09 2.83
N GLN A 18 16.06 9.81 1.83
CA GLN A 18 15.37 11.07 2.09
C GLN A 18 14.16 10.92 3.03
N ASP A 19 13.56 9.74 3.06
CA ASP A 19 12.48 9.32 3.94
C ASP A 19 12.96 8.66 5.25
N ASP A 20 14.26 8.64 5.54
CA ASP A 20 14.87 7.98 6.72
C ASP A 20 14.93 6.43 6.66
N GLY A 21 14.62 5.83 5.50
CA GLY A 21 14.74 4.38 5.30
C GLY A 21 13.40 3.71 4.98
N GLU A 22 13.46 2.46 4.51
CA GLU A 22 12.27 1.68 4.18
C GLU A 22 11.31 1.55 5.38
N GLY A 23 10.01 1.78 5.14
CA GLY A 23 8.96 1.68 6.15
C GLY A 23 8.65 2.99 6.89
N HIS A 24 9.45 4.04 6.70
CA HIS A 24 9.14 5.35 7.23
C HIS A 24 8.03 6.03 6.43
N VAL A 25 7.22 6.82 7.13
CA VAL A 25 5.95 7.34 6.63
C VAL A 25 6.07 8.85 6.42
N GLY A 26 5.39 9.34 5.38
CA GLY A 26 5.22 10.76 5.11
C GLY A 26 3.77 11.11 4.82
N THR A 27 3.48 12.41 4.82
CA THR A 27 2.17 12.97 4.46
C THR A 27 2.25 13.66 3.11
N VAL A 28 1.29 13.39 2.21
CA VAL A 28 1.10 14.19 0.99
C VAL A 28 0.60 15.57 1.37
N VAL A 29 1.35 16.62 1.04
CA VAL A 29 1.03 18.01 1.41
C VAL A 29 0.66 18.90 0.21
N GLU A 30 1.00 18.47 -1.01
CA GLU A 30 0.71 19.22 -2.23
C GLU A 30 0.57 18.27 -3.42
N ILE A 31 -0.39 18.52 -4.30
CA ILE A 31 -0.56 17.80 -5.55
C ILE A 31 0.01 18.64 -6.69
N GLY A 32 0.87 18.02 -7.50
CA GLY A 32 1.47 18.65 -8.66
C GLY A 32 0.44 19.00 -9.73
N ARG A 33 0.76 20.01 -10.54
CA ARG A 33 -0.16 20.57 -11.53
C ARG A 33 0.57 20.94 -12.81
N GLN A 34 -0.15 20.88 -13.92
CA GLN A 34 0.38 21.26 -15.22
C GLN A 34 0.90 22.71 -15.21
N GLY A 35 2.08 22.93 -15.78
CA GLY A 35 2.73 24.25 -15.84
C GLY A 35 3.51 24.66 -14.59
N SER A 36 3.45 23.89 -13.50
CA SER A 36 4.32 24.12 -12.33
C SER A 36 5.76 23.70 -12.62
N THR A 37 6.72 24.58 -12.33
CA THR A 37 8.16 24.29 -12.51
C THR A 37 8.76 23.50 -11.34
N THR A 38 8.17 23.62 -10.15
CA THR A 38 8.66 22.95 -8.93
C THR A 38 7.88 21.69 -8.58
N THR A 39 6.58 21.65 -8.90
CA THR A 39 5.68 20.51 -8.62
C THR A 39 4.87 20.16 -9.87
N PRO A 40 5.48 19.59 -10.93
CA PRO A 40 4.81 19.30 -12.20
C PRO A 40 3.64 18.32 -12.04
N ASP A 41 2.80 18.22 -13.08
CA ASP A 41 1.74 17.20 -13.13
C ASP A 41 2.28 15.78 -12.91
N LYS A 42 1.46 14.90 -12.32
CA LYS A 42 1.81 13.54 -11.91
C LYS A 42 2.97 13.45 -10.89
N THR A 43 3.14 14.50 -10.09
CA THR A 43 4.00 14.48 -8.91
C THR A 43 3.21 14.94 -7.69
N VAL A 44 3.74 14.65 -6.50
CA VAL A 44 3.20 15.16 -5.23
C VAL A 44 4.35 15.62 -4.35
N VAL A 45 4.13 16.60 -3.48
CA VAL A 45 5.06 16.94 -2.40
C VAL A 45 4.71 16.14 -1.17
N VAL A 46 5.70 15.50 -0.59
CA VAL A 46 5.59 14.77 0.68
C VAL A 46 6.37 15.51 1.75
N GLN A 47 5.75 15.64 2.93
CA GLN A 47 6.41 15.94 4.18
C GLN A 47 6.64 14.62 4.92
N TRP A 48 7.88 14.15 4.94
CA TRP A 48 8.26 12.97 5.73
C TRP A 48 8.26 13.32 7.22
N ASP A 49 7.96 12.32 8.06
CA ASP A 49 7.93 12.50 9.52
C ASP A 49 9.32 12.84 10.09
N CYS A 50 10.40 12.42 9.42
CA CYS A 50 11.77 12.79 9.75
C CYS A 50 12.10 14.27 9.45
N GLY A 51 11.18 15.00 8.80
CA GLY A 51 11.30 16.43 8.49
C GLY A 51 11.63 16.75 7.04
N THR A 52 12.15 15.81 6.26
CA THR A 52 12.45 16.01 4.84
C THR A 52 11.18 16.35 4.05
N ARG A 53 11.23 17.37 3.21
CA ARG A 53 10.11 17.80 2.35
C ARG A 53 10.55 17.98 0.91
N THR A 54 10.01 17.18 0.00
CA THR A 54 10.30 17.29 -1.44
C THR A 54 9.22 16.61 -2.29
N ASN A 55 9.30 16.77 -3.60
CA ASN A 55 8.37 16.16 -4.55
C ASN A 55 8.84 14.77 -5.04
N TYR A 56 7.87 13.92 -5.35
CA TYR A 56 8.06 12.54 -5.82
C TYR A 56 7.09 12.20 -6.94
N ARG A 57 7.43 11.20 -7.74
CA ARG A 57 6.65 10.82 -8.93
C ARG A 57 5.47 9.93 -8.55
N THR A 58 4.30 10.24 -9.11
CA THR A 58 3.07 9.45 -9.00
C THR A 58 2.47 9.27 -10.39
N GLY A 59 3.32 8.85 -11.34
CA GLY A 59 3.03 8.71 -12.77
C GLY A 59 3.86 9.61 -13.68
N TYR A 60 4.66 10.53 -13.13
CA TYR A 60 5.58 11.35 -13.94
C TYR A 60 6.66 10.46 -14.56
N GLN A 61 6.79 10.52 -15.90
CA GLN A 61 7.61 9.58 -16.69
C GLN A 61 7.27 8.11 -16.43
N GLY A 62 6.01 7.80 -16.10
CA GLY A 62 5.55 6.43 -15.87
C GLY A 62 6.01 5.80 -14.56
N ALA A 63 6.63 6.57 -13.66
CA ALA A 63 7.18 6.05 -12.41
C ALA A 63 6.33 6.43 -11.19
N TYR A 64 6.29 5.53 -10.21
CA TYR A 64 5.54 5.62 -8.97
C TYR A 64 6.49 5.40 -7.78
N ASP A 65 7.01 6.51 -7.24
CA ASP A 65 7.98 6.50 -6.14
C ASP A 65 7.34 6.21 -4.78
N LEU A 66 6.01 6.21 -4.69
CA LEU A 66 5.27 6.22 -3.42
C LEU A 66 4.13 5.20 -3.42
N LEU A 67 3.88 4.61 -2.25
CA LEU A 67 2.75 3.72 -2.00
C LEU A 67 1.82 4.33 -0.94
N LEU A 68 0.52 4.11 -1.10
CA LEU A 68 -0.48 4.49 -0.09
C LEU A 68 -0.31 3.61 1.15
N TYR A 69 -0.06 4.25 2.30
CA TYR A 69 0.02 3.59 3.60
C TYR A 69 -1.31 3.69 4.37
N ASP A 70 -1.86 4.91 4.48
CA ASP A 70 -3.12 5.15 5.18
C ASP A 70 -3.86 6.36 4.55
N ASN A 71 -5.18 6.26 4.47
CA ASN A 71 -6.08 7.31 3.99
C ASN A 71 -7.14 7.71 5.04
N ALA A 72 -7.01 7.26 6.29
CA ALA A 72 -7.92 7.67 7.36
C ALA A 72 -7.95 9.20 7.57
N GLN A 73 -6.81 9.87 7.40
CA GLN A 73 -6.64 11.30 7.65
C GLN A 73 -7.40 12.19 6.66
N ILE A 74 -7.75 11.65 5.48
CA ILE A 74 -8.59 12.32 4.49
C ILE A 74 -10.09 12.02 4.68
N GLY A 75 -10.46 11.33 5.77
CA GLY A 75 -11.84 11.05 6.13
C GLY A 75 -12.41 9.74 5.59
N VAL A 76 -11.60 8.90 4.94
CA VAL A 76 -12.04 7.57 4.50
C VAL A 76 -12.41 6.71 5.71
N ARG A 77 -13.58 6.05 5.64
CA ARG A 77 -14.06 5.15 6.69
C ARG A 77 -15.00 4.09 6.13
N HIS A 78 -14.97 2.91 6.76
CA HIS A 78 -15.94 1.82 6.60
C HIS A 78 -16.80 1.73 7.86
N PRO A 79 -17.86 2.54 8.01
CA PRO A 79 -18.52 2.79 9.29
C PRO A 79 -19.16 1.56 9.94
N ASN A 80 -19.58 0.59 9.13
CA ASN A 80 -20.31 -0.59 9.57
C ASN A 80 -19.43 -1.83 9.74
N ILE A 81 -18.10 -1.68 9.60
CA ILE A 81 -17.16 -2.80 9.67
C ILE A 81 -16.34 -2.70 10.95
N ILE A 82 -16.21 -3.83 11.65
CA ILE A 82 -15.44 -3.94 12.89
C ILE A 82 -14.14 -4.66 12.56
N CYS A 83 -13.01 -4.16 13.05
CA CYS A 83 -11.75 -4.91 12.94
C CYS A 83 -11.78 -6.11 13.89
N ASP A 84 -11.64 -7.32 13.38
CA ASP A 84 -11.68 -8.55 14.16
C ASP A 84 -10.51 -8.74 15.11
N CYS A 85 -9.39 -8.05 14.88
CA CYS A 85 -8.27 -8.08 15.80
C CYS A 85 -8.43 -7.08 16.96
N CYS A 86 -8.58 -5.78 16.67
CA CYS A 86 -8.60 -4.74 17.71
C CYS A 86 -9.99 -4.34 18.19
N LYS A 87 -11.05 -4.91 17.58
CA LYS A 87 -12.46 -4.69 17.92
C LYS A 87 -12.95 -3.25 17.83
N LYS A 88 -12.19 -2.36 17.18
CA LYS A 88 -12.63 -0.98 16.92
C LYS A 88 -13.76 -0.97 15.89
N HIS A 89 -14.83 -0.25 16.22
CA HIS A 89 -16.00 -0.08 15.36
C HIS A 89 -15.78 0.97 14.28
N GLY A 90 -16.11 0.60 13.05
CA GLY A 90 -15.99 1.41 11.86
C GLY A 90 -14.53 1.71 11.53
N ILE A 91 -13.93 0.82 10.76
CA ILE A 91 -12.54 0.90 10.31
C ILE A 91 -12.30 2.27 9.67
N MET A 92 -11.35 3.02 10.23
CA MET A 92 -10.85 4.26 9.65
C MET A 92 -9.76 3.92 8.62
N GLY A 93 -9.82 4.59 7.48
CA GLY A 93 -8.96 4.32 6.34
C GLY A 93 -9.34 3.04 5.58
N MET A 94 -8.35 2.35 5.03
CA MET A 94 -8.54 1.14 4.24
C MET A 94 -9.00 -0.06 5.09
N ARG A 95 -9.84 -0.90 4.48
CA ARG A 95 -10.32 -2.17 5.05
C ARG A 95 -9.60 -3.33 4.38
N TRP A 96 -9.18 -4.31 5.19
CA TRP A 96 -8.50 -5.53 4.76
C TRP A 96 -9.37 -6.73 5.10
N LYS A 97 -10.04 -7.31 4.11
CA LYS A 97 -10.94 -8.44 4.29
C LYS A 97 -10.23 -9.75 3.95
N CYS A 98 -10.15 -10.69 4.89
CA CYS A 98 -9.59 -12.01 4.61
C CYS A 98 -10.47 -12.75 3.59
N GLN A 99 -9.84 -13.38 2.60
CA GLN A 99 -10.54 -14.19 1.59
C GLN A 99 -10.81 -15.63 2.05
N VAL A 100 -10.10 -16.09 3.07
CA VAL A 100 -10.17 -17.47 3.55
C VAL A 100 -11.17 -17.59 4.71
N CYS A 101 -11.14 -16.66 5.65
CA CYS A 101 -12.00 -16.68 6.83
C CYS A 101 -13.37 -16.06 6.53
N PHE A 102 -14.42 -16.69 7.07
CA PHE A 102 -15.76 -16.14 7.03
C PHE A 102 -15.82 -14.82 7.80
N ASP A 103 -16.18 -13.76 7.09
CA ASP A 103 -16.40 -12.41 7.61
C ASP A 103 -15.30 -11.87 8.54
N TYR A 104 -14.04 -12.03 8.14
CA TYR A 104 -12.90 -11.54 8.92
C TYR A 104 -12.28 -10.28 8.31
N ASP A 105 -12.28 -9.19 9.05
CA ASP A 105 -11.83 -7.87 8.62
C ASP A 105 -10.76 -7.29 9.54
N LEU A 106 -9.77 -6.61 8.96
CA LEU A 106 -8.73 -5.90 9.68
C LEU A 106 -8.68 -4.43 9.25
N CYS A 107 -8.38 -3.54 10.21
CA CYS A 107 -7.92 -2.20 9.88
C CYS A 107 -6.46 -2.23 9.43
N THR A 108 -6.01 -1.19 8.73
CA THR A 108 -4.61 -1.05 8.25
C THR A 108 -3.59 -1.31 9.35
N GLN A 109 -3.76 -0.74 10.54
CA GLN A 109 -2.81 -0.96 11.63
C GLN A 109 -2.66 -2.45 12.00
N CYS A 110 -3.76 -3.19 12.12
CA CYS A 110 -3.73 -4.61 12.45
C CYS A 110 -3.15 -5.45 11.30
N TYR A 111 -3.51 -5.13 10.06
CA TYR A 111 -2.97 -5.81 8.88
C TYR A 111 -1.44 -5.65 8.78
N MET A 112 -0.94 -4.42 8.95
CA MET A 112 0.48 -4.08 8.79
C MET A 112 1.37 -4.65 9.90
N ILE A 113 0.87 -4.80 11.13
CA ILE A 113 1.61 -5.45 12.22
C ILE A 113 1.44 -6.98 12.25
N ASN A 114 1.06 -7.57 11.12
CA ASN A 114 0.95 -9.02 10.95
C ASN A 114 -0.02 -9.68 11.94
N LYS A 115 -1.16 -9.03 12.22
CA LYS A 115 -2.27 -9.70 12.91
C LYS A 115 -3.02 -10.55 11.90
N HIS A 116 -3.44 -11.74 12.35
CA HIS A 116 -4.01 -12.83 11.55
C HIS A 116 -2.96 -13.71 10.84
N ASP A 117 -3.41 -14.88 10.39
CA ASP A 117 -2.60 -15.84 9.64
C ASP A 117 -1.98 -15.17 8.41
N LEU A 118 -0.67 -15.31 8.26
CA LEU A 118 0.09 -14.70 7.15
C LEU A 118 -0.04 -15.49 5.85
N THR A 119 -0.55 -16.72 5.92
CA THR A 119 -0.83 -17.56 4.75
C THR A 119 -2.16 -17.21 4.09
N HIS A 120 -3.04 -16.47 4.78
CA HIS A 120 -4.32 -16.03 4.23
C HIS A 120 -4.17 -14.77 3.36
N SER A 121 -4.75 -14.81 2.16
CA SER A 121 -4.85 -13.65 1.27
C SER A 121 -5.94 -12.68 1.72
N PHE A 122 -5.77 -11.40 1.37
CA PHE A 122 -6.70 -10.33 1.74
C PHE A 122 -7.17 -9.54 0.52
N GLU A 123 -8.44 -9.13 0.52
CA GLU A 123 -8.94 -8.06 -0.33
C GLU A 123 -8.76 -6.72 0.38
N ARG A 124 -8.32 -5.72 -0.39
CA ARG A 124 -8.21 -4.34 0.07
C ARG A 124 -9.36 -3.50 -0.49
N TYR A 125 -10.09 -2.84 0.40
CA TYR A 125 -11.09 -1.84 0.05
C TYR A 125 -10.56 -0.46 0.42
N GLU A 126 -10.14 0.31 -0.57
CA GLU A 126 -9.60 1.65 -0.36
C GLU A 126 -10.65 2.62 0.20
N THR A 127 -11.92 2.48 -0.21
CA THR A 127 -13.05 3.27 0.30
C THR A 127 -14.28 2.38 0.51
N ALA A 128 -15.31 2.89 1.20
CA ALA A 128 -16.56 2.14 1.42
C ALA A 128 -17.33 1.82 0.12
N HIS A 129 -17.02 2.50 -0.98
CA HIS A 129 -17.68 2.35 -2.27
C HIS A 129 -16.77 1.77 -3.35
N SER A 130 -15.49 1.53 -3.05
CA SER A 130 -14.58 0.90 -3.99
C SER A 130 -14.96 -0.57 -4.17
N GLN A 131 -14.82 -1.07 -5.40
CA GLN A 131 -14.72 -2.50 -5.62
C GLN A 131 -13.53 -3.06 -4.82
N ALA A 132 -13.65 -4.31 -4.40
CA ALA A 132 -12.56 -5.01 -3.76
C ALA A 132 -11.38 -5.05 -4.73
N LEU A 133 -10.22 -4.56 -4.30
CA LEU A 133 -8.98 -4.88 -4.97
C LEU A 133 -8.54 -6.21 -4.35
N ALA A 134 -8.65 -7.29 -5.11
CA ALA A 134 -8.08 -8.56 -4.69
C ALA A 134 -6.58 -8.39 -4.48
N ASP A 135 -6.01 -9.05 -3.46
CA ASP A 135 -4.63 -9.54 -3.56
C ASP A 135 -4.62 -10.48 -4.78
N GLU A 136 -4.46 -9.93 -5.99
CA GLU A 136 -4.35 -10.66 -7.26
C GLU A 136 -3.05 -11.50 -7.33
N VAL A 137 -2.36 -11.65 -6.21
CA VAL A 137 -1.13 -12.41 -6.06
C VAL A 137 -1.37 -13.90 -6.29
N LEU A 138 -2.55 -14.44 -5.97
CA LEU A 138 -2.77 -15.89 -6.10
C LEU A 138 -3.28 -16.31 -7.48
N ARG A 139 -4.05 -15.47 -8.19
CA ARG A 139 -4.66 -15.86 -9.48
C ARG A 139 -3.68 -15.84 -10.67
N LEU A 140 -2.58 -15.11 -10.57
CA LEU A 140 -1.52 -15.17 -11.59
C LEU A 140 -0.64 -16.42 -11.47
N VAL A 141 -0.64 -17.10 -10.32
CA VAL A 141 0.14 -18.33 -10.11
C VAL A 141 -0.41 -19.49 -10.93
N GLU A 142 -1.73 -19.58 -11.12
CA GLU A 142 -2.37 -20.66 -11.89
C GLU A 142 -2.29 -20.46 -13.42
N VAL A 143 -1.98 -19.25 -13.89
CA VAL A 143 -1.95 -18.93 -15.34
C VAL A 143 -0.55 -19.07 -15.96
N LEU A 144 0.50 -19.17 -15.14
CA LEU A 144 1.89 -19.25 -15.60
C LEU A 144 2.52 -20.64 -15.40
N GLU A 145 1.79 -21.71 -15.73
CA GLU A 145 2.42 -23.01 -15.95
C GLU A 145 3.36 -22.93 -17.17
N GLY A 146 4.66 -22.68 -16.95
CA GLY A 146 5.62 -22.83 -18.06
C GLY A 146 7.02 -22.27 -17.93
N ASN A 147 7.39 -21.48 -16.93
CA ASN A 147 8.78 -21.07 -16.73
C ASN A 147 9.14 -21.11 -15.25
N ASP A 148 10.43 -21.30 -14.96
CA ASP A 148 11.10 -21.51 -13.66
C ASP A 148 10.95 -20.34 -12.66
N VAL A 149 9.70 -19.97 -12.43
CA VAL A 149 9.25 -18.89 -11.54
C VAL A 149 9.08 -19.44 -10.13
N TYR A 150 8.72 -20.73 -9.98
CA TYR A 150 8.58 -21.39 -8.69
C TYR A 150 9.90 -21.40 -7.90
N GLY A 151 11.03 -21.73 -8.52
CA GLY A 151 12.33 -21.74 -7.84
C GLY A 151 12.75 -20.37 -7.32
N THR A 152 12.48 -19.31 -8.11
CA THR A 152 12.82 -17.93 -7.73
C THR A 152 11.86 -17.39 -6.66
N ILE A 153 10.57 -17.68 -6.75
CA ILE A 153 9.55 -17.24 -5.80
C ILE A 153 9.68 -17.97 -4.46
N THR A 154 9.94 -19.29 -4.45
CA THR A 154 10.14 -20.04 -3.20
C THR A 154 11.38 -19.54 -2.46
N GLN A 155 12.45 -19.16 -3.17
CA GLN A 155 13.64 -18.60 -2.54
C GLN A 155 13.41 -17.18 -1.98
N ILE A 156 12.51 -16.40 -2.59
CA ILE A 156 12.03 -15.11 -2.04
C ILE A 156 11.11 -15.31 -0.83
N MET A 157 10.26 -16.35 -0.85
CA MET A 157 9.35 -16.68 0.25
C MET A 157 10.06 -17.34 1.45
N GLU A 158 11.12 -18.13 1.25
CA GLU A 158 11.86 -18.82 2.31
C GLU A 158 12.88 -17.93 3.02
N MET A 159 13.42 -16.90 2.36
CA MET A 159 14.40 -16.00 2.98
C MET A 159 13.76 -14.92 3.87
N GLU A 160 12.45 -14.65 3.74
CA GLU A 160 11.80 -13.54 4.42
C GLU A 160 10.58 -13.96 5.25
N GLY A 161 10.83 -14.58 6.40
CA GLY A 161 9.83 -14.71 7.49
C GLY A 161 9.29 -13.37 8.05
N LYS A 162 9.49 -12.24 7.36
CA LYS A 162 9.06 -10.89 7.70
C LYS A 162 9.07 -10.04 6.41
N LYS A 163 7.91 -9.80 5.78
CA LYS A 163 7.50 -8.50 5.19
C LYS A 163 6.37 -8.68 4.17
N LYS A 164 5.14 -8.37 4.60
CA LYS A 164 4.02 -7.98 3.71
C LYS A 164 4.31 -6.71 2.89
N HIS A 165 5.51 -6.14 2.95
CA HIS A 165 5.87 -4.88 2.30
C HIS A 165 6.21 -5.02 0.80
N ILE A 166 6.54 -6.22 0.32
CA ILE A 166 7.07 -6.39 -1.06
C ILE A 166 6.00 -6.86 -2.06
N LEU A 167 4.91 -7.48 -1.59
CA LEU A 167 3.94 -8.12 -2.48
C LEU A 167 3.01 -7.14 -3.24
N PHE A 168 2.88 -5.89 -2.77
CA PHE A 168 2.00 -4.88 -3.38
C PHE A 168 2.48 -4.35 -4.74
N ILE A 169 3.68 -4.73 -5.18
CA ILE A 169 4.39 -4.08 -6.28
C ILE A 169 4.22 -4.78 -7.64
N TYR A 170 3.81 -6.05 -7.70
CA TYR A 170 3.86 -6.83 -8.95
C TYR A 170 2.66 -6.66 -9.90
N LEU A 171 1.64 -5.86 -9.56
CA LEU A 171 0.32 -5.99 -10.19
C LEU A 171 -0.26 -4.74 -10.88
N TYR A 172 0.54 -3.70 -11.14
CA TYR A 172 0.10 -2.60 -12.00
C TYR A 172 1.14 -2.26 -13.07
N GLN A 173 1.19 -3.10 -14.11
CA GLN A 173 1.42 -2.70 -15.50
C GLN A 173 0.10 -2.83 -16.25
#